data_AF-Q6CPM5-F1
#
_entry.id   AF-Q6CPM5-F1
#
_cell.length_a   1.000
_cell.length_b   1.000
_cell.length_c   1.000
_cell.angle_alpha   90.00
_cell.angle_beta   90.00
_cell.angle_gamma   90.00
#
_symmetry.space_group_name_H-M   'P 1'
#
loop_
_entity.id
_entity.type
_entity.pdbx_description
1 polymer ?
#
loop_
_entity_poly.entity_id
_entity_poly.type
_entity_poly.pdbx_seq_one_letter_code
_entity_poly.pdbx_strand_id
1 'polypeptide(L)'
;MRFYILFLYLFGTLVAAIHLDDPLTNFNFTPPIKSPNDLLDHERTLTDGEIPRYVLDHSPLIHLYSEEKYLPGDIQSFVPHFQLVTSNYETVVNEPLKISDLKGEYNVAGEVLSSETLYLHTTEKFEEDPSWLRGTHPEYGTGLTRDASSIVIVVDKGNGWVDAYWFYFYPFNLGPFIMGYGPWGNHIGDWEHSLVRFFKGDPQYIWMSAHGGGASYTYRCIEKKDRWRVTPEGKFDKTQVIKRPLLFSARGTHANYASVGQHAHDVPFFFSALSDFTDRGPLWDPSLRFYGFTYDGKSFYEKEGQEIGTSWLYFLGQWGNKQLKWSDPRQKWCPVQWKYIDGPKGPAAKNLVRTTLCERSKWWNFWHGCPVRRMIKRGQGLDAERNDLVGDNCGIALYRIRPKWLRSLFRLITWRGAFCAFMDYFTG
;
A
#
# COMPACT_ATOMS: atom_id res chain seq x y z
N MET A 1 -76.69 -12.13 35.60
CA MET A 1 -76.91 -13.48 35.04
C MET A 1 -75.57 -13.98 34.50
N ARG A 2 -74.64 -14.38 35.38
CA ARG A 2 -74.25 -15.79 35.64
C ARG A 2 -74.15 -16.63 34.35
N PHE A 3 -72.93 -16.91 33.91
CA PHE A 3 -72.39 -18.28 33.84
C PHE A 3 -70.85 -18.23 33.90
N TYR A 4 -70.33 -18.68 35.04
CA TYR A 4 -68.96 -19.17 35.26
C TYR A 4 -69.02 -20.71 35.28
N ILE A 5 -67.85 -21.38 35.19
CA ILE A 5 -67.51 -22.81 35.46
C ILE A 5 -66.87 -23.43 34.19
N LEU A 6 -65.64 -24.01 34.16
CA LEU A 6 -64.64 -24.33 35.19
C LEU A 6 -63.30 -24.78 34.53
N PHE A 7 -62.18 -24.43 35.17
CA PHE A 7 -60.97 -25.23 35.50
C PHE A 7 -60.01 -25.84 34.44
N LEU A 8 -58.82 -25.21 34.39
CA LEU A 8 -57.49 -25.73 34.77
C LEU A 8 -57.28 -27.26 34.93
N TYR A 9 -56.35 -27.81 34.14
CA TYR A 9 -55.37 -28.87 34.48
C TYR A 9 -54.10 -28.59 33.65
N LEU A 10 -53.02 -28.05 34.24
CA LEU A 10 -51.87 -28.74 34.89
C LEU A 10 -50.67 -29.00 33.94
N PHE A 11 -49.60 -28.28 34.26
CA PHE A 11 -48.18 -28.41 33.92
C PHE A 11 -47.68 -29.73 33.28
N GLY A 12 -46.77 -29.59 32.29
CA GLY A 12 -45.88 -30.67 31.87
C GLY A 12 -45.05 -30.37 30.62
N THR A 13 -43.87 -29.75 30.80
CA THR A 13 -42.63 -29.93 30.01
C THR A 13 -42.68 -30.00 28.48
N LEU A 14 -42.19 -28.95 27.80
CA LEU A 14 -40.98 -29.04 26.96
C LEU A 14 -40.50 -27.64 26.60
N VAL A 15 -39.32 -27.26 27.10
CA VAL A 15 -38.54 -26.13 26.57
C VAL A 15 -38.05 -26.56 25.19
N ALA A 16 -38.76 -26.16 24.14
CA ALA A 16 -38.20 -26.10 22.80
C ALA A 16 -37.70 -24.66 22.60
N ALA A 17 -36.41 -24.46 22.87
CA ALA A 17 -35.69 -23.29 22.39
C ALA A 17 -35.67 -23.37 20.86
N ILE A 18 -36.70 -22.81 20.22
CA ILE A 18 -36.71 -22.57 18.80
C ILE A 18 -36.00 -21.23 18.62
N HIS A 19 -34.75 -21.30 18.18
CA HIS A 19 -34.04 -20.20 17.53
C HIS A 19 -34.95 -19.66 16.40
N LEU A 20 -35.70 -18.62 16.70
CA LEU A 20 -36.26 -17.74 15.70
C LEU A 20 -35.13 -16.80 15.29
N ASP A 21 -34.47 -17.13 14.19
CA ASP A 21 -33.68 -16.18 13.41
C ASP A 21 -34.60 -15.03 12.99
N ASP A 22 -34.62 -13.96 13.78
CA ASP A 22 -35.35 -12.74 13.47
C ASP A 22 -34.62 -12.01 12.32
N PRO A 23 -35.24 -11.85 11.14
CA PRO A 23 -34.63 -11.19 9.99
C PRO A 23 -34.40 -9.68 10.20
N LEU A 24 -34.92 -9.09 11.29
CA LEU A 24 -34.82 -7.66 11.57
C LEU A 24 -33.63 -7.29 12.49
N THR A 25 -32.94 -8.28 13.09
CA THR A 25 -31.72 -8.04 13.91
C THR A 25 -30.41 -8.22 13.14
N ASN A 26 -30.44 -8.72 11.89
CA ASN A 26 -29.24 -8.92 11.06
C ASN A 26 -28.93 -7.72 10.13
N PHE A 27 -29.02 -6.50 10.65
CA PHE A 27 -28.14 -5.46 10.12
C PHE A 27 -26.72 -5.81 10.58
N ASN A 28 -25.88 -6.29 9.67
CA ASN A 28 -24.44 -6.44 9.90
C ASN A 28 -23.83 -5.06 10.21
N PHE A 29 -24.02 -4.60 11.44
CA PHE A 29 -23.45 -3.36 11.94
C PHE A 29 -21.99 -3.64 12.22
N THR A 30 -21.12 -3.21 11.31
CA THR A 30 -19.69 -3.16 11.60
C THR A 30 -19.46 -1.96 12.52
N PRO A 31 -18.83 -2.16 13.70
CA PRO A 31 -18.55 -1.08 14.62
C PRO A 31 -17.63 -0.05 13.95
N PRO A 32 -17.75 1.25 14.26
CA PRO A 32 -16.85 2.25 13.71
C PRO A 32 -15.41 2.02 14.20
N ILE A 33 -14.44 2.36 13.35
CA ILE A 33 -13.04 2.40 13.75
C ILE A 33 -12.83 3.64 14.62
N LYS A 34 -12.35 3.43 15.84
CA LYS A 34 -12.08 4.52 16.78
C LYS A 34 -10.83 5.29 16.38
N SER A 35 -10.77 6.57 16.77
CA SER A 35 -9.52 7.32 16.65
C SER A 35 -8.48 6.74 17.62
N PRO A 36 -7.17 6.93 17.35
CA PRO A 36 -6.12 6.42 18.24
C PRO A 36 -6.23 6.90 19.69
N ASN A 37 -6.82 8.08 19.91
CA ASN A 37 -7.00 8.66 21.24
C ASN A 37 -8.20 8.06 22.00
N ASP A 38 -9.17 7.49 21.28
CA ASP A 38 -10.39 6.92 21.87
C ASP A 38 -10.32 5.39 22.02
N LEU A 39 -9.28 4.77 21.47
CA LEU A 39 -9.06 3.33 21.47
C LEU A 39 -8.47 2.90 22.82
N LEU A 40 -9.19 2.04 23.55
CA LEU A 40 -8.73 1.50 24.82
C LEU A 40 -7.91 0.22 24.59
N ASP A 41 -6.89 -0.01 25.42
CA ASP A 41 -5.96 -1.14 25.24
C ASP A 41 -6.67 -2.50 25.25
N HIS A 42 -7.71 -2.68 26.08
CA HIS A 42 -8.48 -3.93 26.15
C HIS A 42 -9.37 -4.19 24.91
N GLU A 43 -9.54 -3.21 24.02
CA GLU A 43 -10.27 -3.41 22.76
C GLU A 43 -9.39 -4.05 21.68
N ARG A 44 -8.06 -4.04 21.89
CA ARG A 44 -7.10 -4.75 21.06
C ARG A 44 -7.08 -6.22 21.46
N THR A 45 -6.96 -7.07 20.45
CA THR A 45 -7.04 -8.53 20.54
C THR A 45 -5.74 -9.21 20.13
N LEU A 46 -4.89 -8.54 19.36
CA LEU A 46 -3.60 -9.08 18.93
C LEU A 46 -2.52 -8.89 20.00
N THR A 47 -1.64 -9.89 20.10
CA THR A 47 -0.46 -9.82 20.96
C THR A 47 0.70 -9.10 20.25
N ASP A 48 1.60 -8.50 21.04
CA ASP A 48 2.76 -7.79 20.51
C ASP A 48 3.66 -8.72 19.68
N GLY A 49 3.93 -8.33 18.43
CA GLY A 49 4.72 -9.11 17.48
C GLY A 49 3.92 -10.19 16.72
N GLU A 50 2.63 -10.35 17.01
CA GLU A 50 1.76 -11.34 16.36
C GLU A 50 1.43 -10.94 14.91
N ILE A 51 1.71 -11.85 13.97
CA ILE A 51 1.26 -11.74 12.58
C ILE A 51 0.15 -12.78 12.35
N PRO A 52 -1.13 -12.38 12.39
CA PRO A 52 -2.24 -13.32 12.29
C PRO A 52 -2.23 -14.09 10.97
N ARG A 53 -2.73 -15.33 11.00
CA ARG A 53 -2.75 -16.20 9.81
C ARG A 53 -3.46 -15.57 8.61
N TYR A 54 -4.60 -14.92 8.86
CA TYR A 54 -5.38 -14.28 7.80
C TYR A 54 -4.63 -13.12 7.12
N VAL A 55 -3.64 -12.50 7.77
CA VAL A 55 -2.80 -11.46 7.16
C VAL A 55 -1.92 -12.07 6.07
N LEU A 56 -1.32 -13.23 6.34
CA LEU A 56 -0.51 -13.96 5.36
C LEU A 56 -1.38 -14.57 4.24
N ASP A 57 -2.53 -15.15 4.60
CA ASP A 57 -3.45 -15.78 3.64
C ASP A 57 -4.05 -14.77 2.64
N HIS A 58 -4.12 -13.48 3.00
CA HIS A 58 -4.63 -12.41 2.14
C HIS A 58 -3.55 -11.40 1.74
N SER A 59 -2.28 -11.76 1.92
CA SER A 59 -1.16 -10.93 1.53
C SER A 59 -1.14 -10.73 0.00
N PRO A 60 -0.84 -9.52 -0.48
CA PRO A 60 -0.84 -9.22 -1.90
C PRO A 60 0.25 -9.97 -2.66
N LEU A 61 -0.06 -10.32 -3.90
CA LEU A 61 0.87 -10.74 -4.93
C LEU A 61 1.11 -9.58 -5.87
N ILE A 62 2.33 -9.42 -6.38
CA ILE A 62 2.68 -8.25 -7.18
C ILE A 62 3.29 -8.70 -8.48
N HIS A 63 2.68 -8.34 -9.60
CA HIS A 63 3.37 -8.36 -10.88
C HIS A 63 4.30 -7.16 -10.95
N LEU A 64 5.59 -7.43 -11.12
CA LEU A 64 6.57 -6.44 -11.52
C LEU A 64 6.48 -6.23 -13.03
N TYR A 65 6.90 -5.06 -13.52
CA TYR A 65 6.90 -4.78 -14.94
C TYR A 65 7.86 -5.74 -15.69
N SER A 66 7.49 -6.22 -16.87
CA SER A 66 8.31 -7.21 -17.61
C SER A 66 9.72 -6.73 -17.94
N GLU A 67 9.88 -5.42 -18.15
CA GLU A 67 11.17 -4.75 -18.41
C GLU A 67 11.69 -3.97 -17.19
N GLU A 68 11.24 -4.30 -15.98
CA GLU A 68 11.73 -3.63 -14.78
C GLU A 68 13.24 -3.88 -14.60
N LYS A 69 13.96 -2.80 -14.34
CA LYS A 69 15.39 -2.80 -14.10
C LYS A 69 15.72 -2.69 -12.61
N TYR A 70 14.89 -1.98 -11.85
CA TYR A 70 15.07 -1.73 -10.43
C TYR A 70 14.04 -2.56 -9.66
N LEU A 71 14.50 -3.67 -9.10
CA LEU A 71 13.64 -4.71 -8.52
C LEU A 71 13.61 -4.58 -6.99
N PRO A 72 12.77 -5.36 -6.29
CA PRO A 72 12.73 -5.35 -4.84
C PRO A 72 14.11 -5.60 -4.23
N GLY A 73 14.46 -4.87 -3.17
CA GLY A 73 15.73 -5.01 -2.44
C GLY A 73 15.53 -5.28 -0.95
N ASP A 74 16.62 -5.64 -0.25
CA ASP A 74 16.63 -5.78 1.21
C ASP A 74 17.28 -4.55 1.86
N ILE A 75 16.66 -4.04 2.92
CA ILE A 75 17.16 -2.86 3.63
C ILE A 75 18.49 -3.14 4.36
N GLN A 76 18.76 -4.38 4.79
CA GLN A 76 20.00 -4.72 5.47
C GLN A 76 21.21 -4.72 4.52
N SER A 77 21.01 -5.05 3.24
CA SER A 77 22.06 -4.96 2.22
C SER A 77 22.16 -3.57 1.61
N PHE A 78 21.09 -2.78 1.64
CA PHE A 78 21.06 -1.41 1.16
C PHE A 78 21.79 -0.42 2.09
N VAL A 79 21.48 -0.44 3.38
CA VAL A 79 21.98 0.56 4.36
C VAL A 79 23.51 0.67 4.44
N PRO A 80 24.31 -0.41 4.32
CA PRO A 80 25.78 -0.33 4.37
C PRO A 80 26.45 0.54 3.30
N HIS A 81 25.75 0.92 2.23
CA HIS A 81 26.26 1.80 1.17
C HIS A 81 26.24 3.30 1.52
N PHE A 82 25.83 3.64 2.74
CA PHE A 82 25.56 5.01 3.15
C PHE A 82 26.30 5.37 4.44
N GLN A 83 26.50 6.67 4.62
CA GLN A 83 26.66 7.37 5.89
C GLN A 83 25.39 8.15 6.21
N LEU A 84 25.21 8.55 7.46
CA LEU A 84 24.08 9.38 7.88
C LEU A 84 24.54 10.82 7.99
N VAL A 85 23.88 11.75 7.28
CA VAL A 85 24.28 13.16 7.24
C VAL A 85 23.12 14.11 7.47
N THR A 86 23.43 15.33 7.91
CA THR A 86 22.48 16.45 7.97
C THR A 86 22.21 17.03 6.58
N SER A 87 21.23 17.94 6.48
CA SER A 87 20.94 18.67 5.24
C SER A 87 22.13 19.49 4.70
N ASN A 88 23.13 19.76 5.55
CA ASN A 88 24.36 20.48 5.21
C ASN A 88 25.55 19.56 4.95
N TYR A 89 25.31 18.24 4.86
CA TYR A 89 26.33 17.20 4.65
C TYR A 89 27.32 17.03 5.82
N GLU A 90 26.91 17.39 7.04
CA GLU A 90 27.67 17.05 8.24
C GLU A 90 27.36 15.61 8.63
N THR A 91 28.40 14.79 8.83
CA THR A 91 28.24 13.37 9.17
C THR A 91 27.82 13.19 10.62
N VAL A 92 26.71 12.45 10.81
CA VAL A 92 26.15 12.05 12.11
C VAL A 92 26.62 10.63 12.46
N VAL A 93 26.63 9.72 11.48
CA VAL A 93 27.16 8.36 11.62
C VAL A 93 27.92 8.02 10.34
N ASN A 94 29.16 7.53 10.47
CA ASN A 94 30.02 7.21 9.34
C ASN A 94 29.58 5.94 8.60
N GLU A 95 30.01 5.81 7.35
CA GLU A 95 29.87 4.58 6.56
C GLU A 95 30.89 3.49 7.00
N PRO A 96 30.58 2.19 6.87
CA PRO A 96 29.28 1.64 6.46
C PRO A 96 28.25 1.67 7.60
N LEU A 97 27.05 2.17 7.32
CA LEU A 97 25.95 2.12 8.28
C LEU A 97 25.43 0.69 8.50
N LYS A 98 24.92 0.44 9.69
CA LYS A 98 24.11 -0.74 10.01
C LYS A 98 22.65 -0.34 10.16
N ILE A 99 21.74 -1.28 9.91
CA ILE A 99 20.31 -1.04 10.11
C ILE A 99 20.01 -0.60 11.56
N SER A 100 20.74 -1.13 12.54
CA SER A 100 20.61 -0.76 13.97
C SER A 100 21.10 0.66 14.29
N ASP A 101 21.84 1.32 13.40
CA ASP A 101 22.25 2.72 13.57
C ASP A 101 21.10 3.69 13.24
N LEU A 102 20.07 3.22 12.53
CA LEU A 102 18.88 4.00 12.21
C LEU A 102 17.93 4.05 13.41
N LYS A 103 17.58 5.27 13.83
CA LYS A 103 16.70 5.57 14.98
C LYS A 103 16.05 6.95 14.84
N GLY A 104 15.10 7.26 15.72
CA GLY A 104 14.34 8.51 15.67
C GLY A 104 15.14 9.77 16.02
N GLU A 105 16.12 9.64 16.92
CA GLU A 105 16.89 10.77 17.46
C GLU A 105 18.36 10.39 17.68
N TYR A 106 19.24 11.39 17.55
CA TYR A 106 20.69 11.26 17.65
C TYR A 106 21.26 12.31 18.59
N ASN A 107 22.27 11.95 19.38
CA ASN A 107 23.01 12.91 20.20
C ASN A 107 24.28 13.31 19.46
N VAL A 108 24.36 14.57 19.00
CA VAL A 108 25.50 15.10 18.26
C VAL A 108 26.00 16.35 18.99
N ALA A 109 27.27 16.34 19.42
CA ALA A 109 27.88 17.46 20.14
C ALA A 109 27.12 17.97 21.38
N GLY A 110 26.33 17.10 22.03
CA GLY A 110 25.52 17.44 23.21
C GLY A 110 24.10 17.94 22.90
N GLU A 111 23.72 18.02 21.62
CA GLU A 111 22.38 18.37 21.18
C GLU A 111 21.61 17.15 20.65
N VAL A 112 20.30 17.12 20.90
CA VAL A 112 19.39 16.10 20.37
C VAL A 112 18.95 16.52 18.98
N LEU A 113 19.31 15.70 17.99
CA LEU A 113 18.99 15.90 16.59
C LEU A 113 17.92 14.89 16.15
N SER A 114 16.81 15.41 15.62
CA SER A 114 15.75 14.58 15.05
C SER A 114 16.21 13.95 13.73
N SER A 115 15.87 12.68 13.52
CA SER A 115 16.12 11.98 12.26
C SER A 115 15.41 12.60 11.07
N GLU A 116 14.35 13.39 11.26
CA GLU A 116 13.56 14.01 10.19
C GLU A 116 14.38 14.90 9.25
N THR A 117 15.47 15.48 9.75
CA THR A 117 16.35 16.37 8.98
C THR A 117 17.56 15.64 8.38
N LEU A 118 17.62 14.31 8.53
CA LEU A 118 18.75 13.48 8.12
C LEU A 118 18.49 12.76 6.80
N TYR A 119 19.59 12.43 6.14
CA TYR A 119 19.63 11.78 4.84
C TYR A 119 20.59 10.59 4.89
N LEU A 120 20.18 9.46 4.35
CA LEU A 120 21.13 8.41 3.97
C LEU A 120 21.94 8.92 2.78
N HIS A 121 23.23 9.16 2.97
CA HIS A 121 24.09 9.72 1.94
C HIS A 121 25.18 8.73 1.50
N THR A 122 25.22 8.43 0.20
CA THR A 122 26.29 7.65 -0.41
C THR A 122 27.20 8.54 -1.25
N THR A 123 28.51 8.30 -1.15
CA THR A 123 29.53 8.88 -2.03
C THR A 123 29.81 8.01 -3.25
N GLU A 124 29.24 6.80 -3.32
CA GLU A 124 29.31 5.97 -4.52
C GLU A 124 28.63 6.68 -5.69
N LYS A 125 29.15 6.45 -6.90
CA LYS A 125 28.62 7.03 -8.14
C LYS A 125 27.34 6.34 -8.56
N PHE A 126 26.23 6.66 -7.90
CA PHE A 126 24.92 6.09 -8.19
C PHE A 126 24.47 6.34 -9.65
N GLU A 127 24.96 7.38 -10.32
CA GLU A 127 24.69 7.61 -11.74
C GLU A 127 25.33 6.59 -12.70
N GLU A 128 26.33 5.83 -12.23
CA GLU A 128 26.94 4.72 -12.96
C GLU A 128 26.16 3.41 -12.81
N ASP A 129 24.98 3.45 -12.15
CA ASP A 129 24.07 2.32 -11.97
C ASP A 129 24.72 1.08 -11.32
N PRO A 130 25.30 1.24 -10.11
CA PRO A 130 25.91 0.14 -9.38
C PRO A 130 24.90 -0.99 -9.10
N SER A 131 25.40 -2.23 -9.03
CA SER A 131 24.56 -3.42 -8.98
C SER A 131 23.63 -3.47 -7.76
N TRP A 132 24.02 -2.88 -6.63
CA TRP A 132 23.20 -2.86 -5.42
C TRP A 132 21.93 -2.01 -5.57
N LEU A 133 21.86 -1.11 -6.57
CA LEU A 133 20.63 -0.37 -6.89
C LEU A 133 19.60 -1.20 -7.65
N ARG A 134 19.98 -2.35 -8.22
CA ARG A 134 19.10 -3.12 -9.14
C ARG A 134 18.15 -4.08 -8.42
N GLY A 135 18.37 -4.36 -7.14
CA GLY A 135 17.55 -5.30 -6.38
C GLY A 135 17.65 -6.75 -6.89
N THR A 136 16.61 -7.55 -6.62
CA THR A 136 16.60 -8.99 -6.88
C THR A 136 15.38 -9.43 -7.68
N HIS A 137 15.60 -10.20 -8.73
CA HIS A 137 14.51 -10.81 -9.49
C HIS A 137 13.78 -11.87 -8.65
N PRO A 138 12.43 -11.87 -8.66
CA PRO A 138 11.67 -13.00 -8.16
C PRO A 138 11.96 -14.27 -8.96
N GLU A 139 12.14 -15.38 -8.25
CA GLU A 139 12.26 -16.70 -8.85
C GLU A 139 11.03 -17.05 -9.70
N TYR A 140 11.27 -17.58 -10.90
CA TYR A 140 10.18 -18.01 -11.77
C TYR A 140 9.37 -19.14 -11.11
N GLY A 141 8.04 -19.02 -11.16
CA GLY A 141 7.10 -20.00 -10.62
C GLY A 141 6.77 -19.80 -9.13
N THR A 142 7.76 -19.57 -8.27
CA THR A 142 7.54 -19.35 -6.83
C THR A 142 7.23 -17.88 -6.52
N GLY A 143 7.92 -16.95 -7.18
CA GLY A 143 7.91 -15.53 -6.85
C GLY A 143 8.70 -15.19 -5.59
N LEU A 144 9.57 -16.08 -5.12
CA LEU A 144 10.47 -15.81 -3.99
C LEU A 144 11.60 -14.87 -4.45
N THR A 145 11.90 -13.85 -3.65
CA THR A 145 13.13 -13.06 -3.75
C THR A 145 14.12 -13.54 -2.70
N ARG A 146 15.26 -14.11 -3.10
CA ARG A 146 16.24 -14.67 -2.15
C ARG A 146 16.90 -13.61 -1.27
N ASP A 147 17.23 -12.48 -1.89
CA ASP A 147 18.03 -11.41 -1.29
C ASP A 147 17.23 -10.10 -1.12
N ALA A 148 15.90 -10.19 -1.12
CA ALA A 148 14.99 -9.06 -0.86
C ALA A 148 13.85 -9.50 0.05
N SER A 149 13.58 -8.70 1.08
CA SER A 149 12.50 -8.97 2.06
C SER A 149 11.48 -7.84 2.01
N SER A 150 10.20 -8.20 2.04
CA SER A 150 9.14 -7.22 2.29
C SER A 150 9.01 -6.91 3.78
N ILE A 151 8.22 -5.90 4.14
CA ILE A 151 7.89 -5.64 5.55
C ILE A 151 6.37 -5.69 5.72
N VAL A 152 5.90 -6.41 6.74
CA VAL A 152 4.49 -6.36 7.16
C VAL A 152 4.40 -5.70 8.52
N ILE A 153 3.56 -4.67 8.63
CA ILE A 153 3.23 -4.01 9.89
C ILE A 153 1.74 -4.18 10.14
N VAL A 154 1.40 -4.86 11.24
CA VAL A 154 0.02 -5.11 11.66
C VAL A 154 -0.38 -4.11 12.74
N VAL A 155 -1.52 -3.47 12.58
CA VAL A 155 -2.07 -2.50 13.52
C VAL A 155 -3.45 -2.97 13.93
N ASP A 156 -3.57 -3.41 15.19
CA ASP A 156 -4.88 -3.65 15.81
C ASP A 156 -5.58 -2.32 16.04
N LYS A 157 -6.75 -2.14 15.42
CA LYS A 157 -7.56 -0.91 15.50
C LYS A 157 -8.68 -1.04 16.53
N GLY A 158 -8.72 -2.14 17.26
CA GLY A 158 -9.75 -2.52 18.20
C GLY A 158 -11.08 -2.90 17.56
N ASN A 159 -12.00 -3.40 18.37
CA ASN A 159 -13.35 -3.78 17.94
C ASN A 159 -13.36 -4.77 16.75
N GLY A 160 -12.33 -5.62 16.68
CA GLY A 160 -12.14 -6.60 15.62
C GLY A 160 -11.57 -6.04 14.31
N TRP A 161 -11.25 -4.76 14.22
CA TRP A 161 -10.59 -4.18 13.06
C TRP A 161 -9.07 -4.35 13.13
N VAL A 162 -8.47 -4.82 12.04
CA VAL A 162 -7.02 -4.95 11.93
C VAL A 162 -6.57 -4.44 10.57
N ASP A 163 -5.54 -3.60 10.56
CA ASP A 163 -4.87 -3.15 9.34
C ASP A 163 -3.56 -3.90 9.18
N ALA A 164 -3.33 -4.48 8.00
CA ALA A 164 -2.03 -5.02 7.63
C ALA A 164 -1.41 -4.20 6.49
N TYR A 165 -0.33 -3.52 6.81
CA TYR A 165 0.47 -2.76 5.84
C TYR A 165 1.59 -3.63 5.30
N TRP A 166 1.61 -3.85 3.99
CA TRP A 166 2.69 -4.53 3.28
C TRP A 166 3.54 -3.48 2.56
N PHE A 167 4.81 -3.36 2.95
CA PHE A 167 5.79 -2.44 2.39
C PHE A 167 6.76 -3.16 1.46
N TYR A 168 7.11 -2.47 0.39
CA TYR A 168 7.97 -2.93 -0.68
C TYR A 168 9.10 -1.91 -0.83
N PHE A 169 10.33 -2.39 -0.68
CA PHE A 169 11.50 -1.55 -0.80
C PHE A 169 12.17 -1.78 -2.15
N TYR A 170 12.46 -0.70 -2.86
CA TYR A 170 13.28 -0.73 -4.07
C TYR A 170 14.52 0.16 -3.83
N PRO A 171 15.74 -0.31 -4.11
CA PRO A 171 16.93 0.50 -3.89
C PRO A 171 17.01 1.78 -4.72
N PHE A 172 16.25 1.87 -5.82
CA PHE A 172 16.23 3.03 -6.70
C PHE A 172 14.86 3.19 -7.36
N ASN A 173 14.36 4.42 -7.45
CA ASN A 173 13.20 4.79 -8.24
C ASN A 173 13.64 5.45 -9.55
N LEU A 174 13.22 4.88 -10.67
CA LEU A 174 13.34 5.50 -11.99
C LEU A 174 12.07 6.28 -12.29
N GLY A 175 12.17 7.59 -12.16
CA GLY A 175 11.06 8.50 -12.36
C GLY A 175 10.51 8.45 -13.79
N PRO A 176 9.29 8.99 -13.99
CA PRO A 176 8.59 8.91 -15.27
C PRO A 176 9.26 9.71 -16.40
N PHE A 177 8.86 9.40 -17.64
CA PHE A 177 9.25 10.11 -18.85
C PHE A 177 8.11 11.01 -19.34
N ILE A 178 8.44 12.25 -19.68
CA ILE A 178 7.52 13.23 -20.27
C ILE A 178 7.80 13.30 -21.77
N MET A 179 6.87 12.81 -22.60
CA MET A 179 7.00 12.84 -24.07
C MET A 179 8.33 12.25 -24.59
N GLY A 180 8.84 11.19 -23.94
CA GLY A 180 10.12 10.56 -24.27
C GLY A 180 11.36 11.25 -23.69
N TYR A 181 11.20 12.40 -23.00
CA TYR A 181 12.26 13.08 -22.28
C TYR A 181 12.21 12.73 -20.79
N GLY A 182 13.37 12.47 -20.19
CA GLY A 182 13.48 12.07 -18.79
C GLY A 182 14.69 11.15 -18.59
N PRO A 183 14.69 10.35 -17.52
CA PRO A 183 13.67 10.25 -16.46
C PRO A 183 13.66 11.48 -15.53
N TRP A 184 12.53 11.76 -14.87
CA TRP A 184 12.37 12.89 -13.94
C TRP A 184 11.89 12.44 -12.56
N GLY A 185 12.51 12.95 -11.49
CA GLY A 185 12.17 12.57 -10.12
C GLY A 185 12.82 11.26 -9.66
N ASN A 186 13.96 10.89 -10.24
CA ASN A 186 14.75 9.76 -9.74
C ASN A 186 15.17 10.00 -8.30
N HIS A 187 15.15 8.95 -7.49
CA HIS A 187 15.71 8.99 -6.15
C HIS A 187 16.28 7.62 -5.77
N ILE A 188 17.32 7.66 -4.94
CA ILE A 188 17.85 6.47 -4.27
C ILE A 188 16.87 6.11 -3.15
N GLY A 189 16.65 4.82 -2.95
CA GLY A 189 15.66 4.25 -2.04
C GLY A 189 14.23 4.57 -2.44
N ASP A 190 13.33 3.61 -2.27
CA ASP A 190 11.92 3.78 -2.61
C ASP A 190 11.04 2.91 -1.72
N TRP A 191 9.97 3.51 -1.21
CA TRP A 191 9.05 2.89 -0.26
C TRP A 191 7.64 2.94 -0.80
N GLU A 192 7.21 1.82 -1.37
CA GLU A 192 5.84 1.58 -1.79
C GLU A 192 5.13 0.68 -0.77
N HIS A 193 3.81 0.74 -0.70
CA HIS A 193 3.05 -0.11 0.21
C HIS A 193 1.60 -0.33 -0.21
N SER A 194 1.00 -1.35 0.41
CA SER A 194 -0.43 -1.58 0.34
C SER A 194 -1.00 -1.82 1.74
N LEU A 195 -2.29 -1.65 1.89
CA LEU A 195 -3.03 -1.92 3.12
C LEU A 195 -4.13 -2.92 2.81
N VAL A 196 -4.22 -4.02 3.56
CA VAL A 196 -5.42 -4.84 3.64
C VAL A 196 -6.07 -4.62 5.00
N ARG A 197 -7.34 -4.20 5.00
CA ARG A 197 -8.11 -3.96 6.23
C ARG A 197 -9.08 -5.11 6.46
N PHE A 198 -9.02 -5.69 7.65
CA PHE A 198 -9.80 -6.83 8.08
C PHE A 198 -10.82 -6.43 9.13
N PHE A 199 -11.97 -7.10 9.11
CA PHE A 199 -12.91 -7.11 10.21
C PHE A 199 -13.09 -8.55 10.69
N LYS A 200 -12.71 -8.82 11.94
CA LYS A 200 -12.72 -10.16 12.56
C LYS A 200 -12.03 -11.22 11.68
N GLY A 201 -10.91 -10.83 11.07
CA GLY A 201 -10.11 -11.69 10.18
C GLY A 201 -10.58 -11.79 8.73
N ASP A 202 -11.75 -11.25 8.37
CA ASP A 202 -12.26 -11.22 7.00
C ASP A 202 -11.82 -9.94 6.27
N PRO A 203 -11.13 -10.01 5.12
CA PRO A 203 -10.63 -8.83 4.41
C PRO A 203 -11.77 -8.02 3.78
N GLN A 204 -11.93 -6.78 4.21
CA GLN A 204 -12.98 -5.87 3.75
C GLN A 204 -12.50 -4.96 2.61
N TYR A 205 -11.29 -4.42 2.75
CA TYR A 205 -10.76 -3.39 1.87
C TYR A 205 -9.29 -3.61 1.56
N ILE A 206 -8.87 -3.06 0.43
CA ILE A 206 -7.47 -2.98 0.04
C ILE A 206 -7.17 -1.60 -0.53
N TRP A 207 -6.01 -1.06 -0.17
CA TRP A 207 -5.50 0.21 -0.67
C TRP A 207 -4.08 0.00 -1.20
N MET A 208 -3.74 0.69 -2.28
CA MET A 208 -2.47 0.57 -2.99
C MET A 208 -1.84 1.95 -3.10
N SER A 209 -0.58 2.12 -2.69
CA SER A 209 0.14 3.38 -2.87
C SER A 209 0.45 3.63 -4.32
N ALA A 210 0.36 4.89 -4.72
CA ALA A 210 0.81 5.37 -6.00
C ALA A 210 1.32 6.80 -5.82
N HIS A 211 2.64 6.96 -5.95
CA HIS A 211 3.34 8.21 -5.63
C HIS A 211 3.02 8.64 -4.19
N GLY A 212 2.91 9.94 -3.94
CA GLY A 212 2.42 10.42 -2.66
C GLY A 212 0.89 10.33 -2.51
N GLY A 213 0.27 9.20 -2.86
CA GLY A 213 -1.17 8.99 -2.83
C GLY A 213 -1.51 7.52 -3.03
N GLY A 214 -2.69 7.24 -3.56
CA GLY A 214 -3.11 5.86 -3.83
C GLY A 214 -4.61 5.74 -4.10
N ALA A 215 -5.08 4.51 -4.23
CA ALA A 215 -6.49 4.21 -4.45
C ALA A 215 -6.96 3.06 -3.55
N SER A 216 -8.19 3.18 -3.04
CA SER A 216 -8.86 2.16 -2.23
C SER A 216 -9.94 1.42 -3.00
N TYR A 217 -10.07 0.13 -2.70
CA TYR A 217 -11.01 -0.80 -3.29
C TYR A 217 -11.65 -1.68 -2.22
N THR A 218 -12.88 -2.14 -2.46
CA THR A 218 -13.43 -3.28 -1.72
C THR A 218 -12.58 -4.51 -2.04
N TYR A 219 -12.20 -5.28 -1.03
CA TYR A 219 -11.29 -6.41 -1.23
C TYR A 219 -11.84 -7.42 -2.25
N ARG A 220 -13.15 -7.64 -2.23
CA ARG A 220 -13.84 -8.55 -3.17
C ARG A 220 -13.60 -8.23 -4.64
N CYS A 221 -13.47 -6.95 -5.02
CA CYS A 221 -13.43 -6.56 -6.43
C CYS A 221 -12.04 -6.67 -7.05
N ILE A 222 -10.97 -6.79 -6.24
CA ILE A 222 -9.61 -6.98 -6.74
C ILE A 222 -9.44 -8.38 -7.32
N GLU A 223 -8.73 -8.47 -8.44
CA GLU A 223 -8.34 -9.72 -9.07
C GLU A 223 -7.57 -10.60 -8.06
N LYS A 224 -7.83 -11.91 -8.08
CA LYS A 224 -7.16 -12.86 -7.21
C LYS A 224 -6.57 -14.01 -8.01
N LYS A 225 -5.43 -14.50 -7.56
CA LYS A 225 -4.75 -15.66 -8.15
C LYS A 225 -4.72 -16.80 -7.15
N ASP A 226 -4.97 -18.01 -7.63
CA ASP A 226 -4.79 -19.24 -6.84
C ASP A 226 -3.31 -19.42 -6.53
N ARG A 227 -3.00 -19.69 -5.26
CA ARG A 227 -1.65 -19.93 -4.75
C ARG A 227 -1.69 -20.96 -3.64
N TRP A 228 -0.59 -21.70 -3.47
CA TRP A 228 -0.38 -22.42 -2.22
C TRP A 228 -0.33 -21.44 -1.07
N ARG A 229 -0.94 -21.83 0.04
CA ARG A 229 -0.88 -21.09 1.29
C ARG A 229 0.58 -20.98 1.75
N VAL A 230 0.95 -19.88 2.39
CA VAL A 230 2.32 -19.63 2.87
C VAL A 230 2.36 -19.76 4.38
N THR A 231 3.26 -20.55 4.98
CA THR A 231 3.44 -20.72 6.43
C THR A 231 4.04 -19.46 7.07
N PRO A 232 3.98 -19.29 8.41
CA PRO A 232 4.60 -18.15 9.09
C PRO A 232 6.12 -18.03 8.88
N GLU A 233 6.78 -19.12 8.47
CA GLU A 233 8.21 -19.17 8.13
C GLU A 233 8.49 -18.85 6.65
N GLY A 234 7.48 -18.45 5.88
CA GLY A 234 7.65 -18.07 4.47
C GLY A 234 7.76 -19.26 3.51
N LYS A 235 7.21 -20.43 3.86
CA LYS A 235 7.23 -21.64 3.01
C LYS A 235 5.87 -21.95 2.43
N PHE A 236 5.81 -22.58 1.26
CA PHE A 236 4.54 -23.07 0.75
C PHE A 236 4.03 -24.30 1.52
N ASP A 237 2.81 -24.19 2.02
CA ASP A 237 1.97 -25.33 2.37
C ASP A 237 1.22 -25.81 1.11
N LYS A 238 1.78 -26.84 0.47
CA LYS A 238 1.26 -27.40 -0.78
C LYS A 238 -0.05 -28.20 -0.60
N THR A 239 -0.56 -28.32 0.63
CA THR A 239 -1.82 -29.01 0.90
C THR A 239 -3.04 -28.11 0.73
N GLN A 240 -2.85 -26.79 0.72
CA GLN A 240 -3.93 -25.82 0.68
C GLN A 240 -3.72 -24.77 -0.41
N VAL A 241 -4.74 -24.58 -1.25
CA VAL A 241 -4.78 -23.53 -2.26
C VAL A 241 -5.75 -22.44 -1.81
N ILE A 242 -5.28 -21.20 -1.83
CA ILE A 242 -6.02 -20.00 -1.45
C ILE A 242 -5.96 -18.96 -2.57
N LYS A 243 -6.92 -18.03 -2.55
CA LYS A 243 -6.99 -16.92 -3.51
C LYS A 243 -6.41 -15.65 -2.89
N ARG A 244 -5.29 -15.18 -3.44
CA ARG A 244 -4.60 -13.97 -2.96
C ARG A 244 -4.76 -12.80 -3.92
N PRO A 245 -4.87 -11.55 -3.43
CA PRO A 245 -5.14 -10.39 -4.26
C PRO A 245 -3.92 -10.03 -5.11
N LEU A 246 -4.16 -9.54 -6.32
CA LEU A 246 -3.14 -9.22 -7.30
C LEU A 246 -3.00 -7.71 -7.49
N LEU A 247 -1.77 -7.23 -7.42
CA LEU A 247 -1.35 -5.86 -7.66
C LEU A 247 -0.38 -5.82 -8.84
N PHE A 248 -0.26 -4.66 -9.47
CA PHE A 248 0.66 -4.42 -10.58
C PHE A 248 1.54 -3.21 -10.25
N SER A 249 2.84 -3.44 -10.11
CA SER A 249 3.85 -2.41 -9.86
C SER A 249 4.22 -1.74 -11.17
N ALA A 250 4.21 -0.41 -11.18
CA ALA A 250 4.61 0.37 -12.33
C ALA A 250 6.10 0.28 -12.62
N ARG A 251 6.46 0.40 -13.89
CA ARG A 251 7.85 0.47 -14.34
C ARG A 251 8.56 1.68 -13.73
N GLY A 252 9.63 1.43 -12.98
CA GLY A 252 10.55 2.43 -12.45
C GLY A 252 10.03 3.22 -11.27
N THR A 253 8.77 3.68 -11.33
CA THR A 253 8.13 4.46 -10.26
C THR A 253 7.57 3.60 -9.14
N HIS A 254 7.40 2.28 -9.38
CA HIS A 254 6.89 1.27 -8.46
C HIS A 254 5.50 1.50 -7.86
N ALA A 255 4.80 2.56 -8.29
CA ALA A 255 3.41 2.82 -7.94
C ALA A 255 2.53 1.58 -8.22
N ASN A 256 1.65 1.25 -7.28
CA ASN A 256 0.86 0.04 -7.30
C ASN A 256 -0.55 0.29 -7.83
N TYR A 257 -0.98 -0.54 -8.78
CA TYR A 257 -2.27 -0.43 -9.44
C TYR A 257 -3.05 -1.73 -9.39
N ALA A 258 -4.37 -1.61 -9.52
CA ALA A 258 -5.32 -2.72 -9.52
C ALA A 258 -5.52 -3.37 -10.91
N SER A 259 -4.94 -2.79 -11.97
CA SER A 259 -4.99 -3.34 -13.33
C SER A 259 -3.73 -3.00 -14.12
N VAL A 260 -3.47 -3.77 -15.16
CA VAL A 260 -2.44 -3.48 -16.16
C VAL A 260 -2.81 -2.31 -17.09
N GLY A 261 -1.81 -1.77 -17.78
CA GLY A 261 -1.91 -0.68 -18.75
C GLY A 261 -1.27 0.62 -18.27
N GLN A 262 -1.62 1.70 -18.96
CA GLN A 262 -1.15 3.06 -18.71
C GLN A 262 -2.00 3.78 -17.65
N HIS A 263 -1.37 4.34 -16.63
CA HIS A 263 -2.02 5.07 -15.56
C HIS A 263 -1.55 6.52 -15.53
N ALA A 264 -2.39 7.42 -16.03
CA ALA A 264 -2.17 8.85 -15.97
C ALA A 264 -2.18 9.37 -14.52
N HIS A 265 -1.16 10.12 -14.13
CA HIS A 265 -1.02 10.73 -12.81
C HIS A 265 -0.34 12.09 -12.88
N ASP A 266 -0.45 12.88 -11.80
CA ASP A 266 0.28 14.13 -11.52
C ASP A 266 0.63 15.05 -12.70
N VAL A 267 -0.35 15.78 -13.26
CA VAL A 267 -0.29 17.19 -13.73
C VAL A 267 -1.76 17.62 -13.96
N PRO A 268 -2.26 18.73 -13.37
CA PRO A 268 -3.54 19.30 -13.73
C PRO A 268 -3.41 20.08 -15.06
N PHE A 269 -4.42 19.98 -15.92
CA PHE A 269 -4.59 20.67 -17.22
C PHE A 269 -3.94 20.03 -18.47
N PHE A 270 -4.82 19.65 -19.40
CA PHE A 270 -4.68 19.34 -20.84
C PHE A 270 -3.61 18.34 -21.34
N PHE A 271 -2.51 18.12 -20.63
CA PHE A 271 -1.45 17.19 -21.04
C PHE A 271 -1.17 16.23 -19.88
N SER A 272 -1.69 15.01 -19.99
CA SER A 272 -1.38 13.88 -19.10
C SER A 272 0.08 13.44 -19.31
N ALA A 273 1.01 14.33 -18.98
CA ALA A 273 2.41 14.25 -19.36
C ALA A 273 3.17 13.15 -18.60
N LEU A 274 2.68 12.79 -17.41
CA LEU A 274 3.22 11.69 -16.60
C LEU A 274 2.27 10.50 -16.63
N SER A 275 2.83 9.32 -16.87
CA SER A 275 2.09 8.07 -16.88
C SER A 275 2.96 6.95 -16.37
N ASP A 276 2.36 6.13 -15.51
CA ASP A 276 2.92 4.85 -15.14
C ASP A 276 2.46 3.77 -16.10
N PHE A 277 3.26 2.72 -16.23
CA PHE A 277 2.96 1.57 -17.08
C PHE A 277 3.09 0.31 -16.24
N THR A 278 2.08 -0.54 -16.33
CA THR A 278 1.97 -1.79 -15.59
C THR A 278 1.64 -2.92 -16.56
N ASP A 279 2.17 -4.11 -16.32
CA ASP A 279 1.89 -5.30 -17.12
C ASP A 279 1.91 -6.57 -16.25
N ARG A 280 1.84 -7.74 -16.88
CA ARG A 280 1.92 -9.05 -16.20
C ARG A 280 3.32 -9.67 -16.26
N GLY A 281 4.35 -8.89 -15.94
CA GLY A 281 5.73 -9.39 -15.85
C GLY A 281 5.94 -10.37 -14.68
N PRO A 282 7.18 -10.52 -14.17
CA PRO A 282 7.49 -11.47 -13.10
C PRO A 282 6.58 -11.30 -11.88
N LEU A 283 6.04 -12.41 -11.38
CA LEU A 283 5.19 -12.42 -10.19
C LEU A 283 6.06 -12.53 -8.94
N TRP A 284 5.96 -11.56 -8.06
CA TRP A 284 6.57 -11.54 -6.74
C TRP A 284 5.56 -11.94 -5.65
N ASP A 285 6.02 -12.72 -4.68
CA ASP A 285 5.28 -13.10 -3.49
C ASP A 285 5.97 -12.56 -2.22
N PRO A 286 5.57 -11.36 -1.76
CA PRO A 286 6.13 -10.71 -0.56
C PRO A 286 6.09 -11.58 0.71
N SER A 287 5.14 -12.51 0.81
CA SER A 287 4.94 -13.32 2.02
C SER A 287 5.94 -14.46 2.19
N LEU A 288 6.72 -14.79 1.17
CA LEU A 288 7.74 -15.85 1.24
C LEU A 288 9.01 -15.40 1.97
N ARG A 289 9.26 -14.08 2.05
CA ARG A 289 10.38 -13.50 2.79
C ARG A 289 10.01 -12.10 3.28
N PHE A 290 9.81 -11.94 4.58
CA PHE A 290 9.39 -10.67 5.16
C PHE A 290 9.89 -10.46 6.59
N TYR A 291 10.03 -9.19 6.97
CA TYR A 291 10.14 -8.76 8.37
C TYR A 291 8.75 -8.37 8.89
N GLY A 292 8.38 -8.87 10.07
CA GLY A 292 7.04 -8.75 10.62
C GLY A 292 7.04 -7.90 11.88
N PHE A 293 6.12 -6.96 11.97
CA PHE A 293 5.96 -6.10 13.14
C PHE A 293 4.49 -5.91 13.48
N THR A 294 4.22 -5.64 14.76
CA THR A 294 2.98 -4.97 15.18
C THR A 294 3.29 -3.55 15.61
N TYR A 295 2.31 -2.65 15.52
CA TYR A 295 2.42 -1.28 15.99
C TYR A 295 1.17 -0.87 16.76
N ASP A 296 1.33 -0.46 18.01
CA ASP A 296 0.23 -0.02 18.88
C ASP A 296 -0.10 1.48 18.72
N GLY A 297 0.69 2.22 17.95
CA GLY A 297 0.58 3.67 17.83
C GLY A 297 1.61 4.47 18.64
N LYS A 298 2.40 3.78 19.47
CA LYS A 298 3.50 4.33 20.26
C LYS A 298 4.80 3.55 20.01
N SER A 299 4.72 2.22 19.99
CA SER A 299 5.85 1.31 19.92
C SER A 299 5.65 0.22 18.86
N PHE A 300 6.75 -0.10 18.18
CA PHE A 300 6.84 -1.26 17.29
C PHE A 300 7.33 -2.48 18.05
N TYR A 301 6.73 -3.63 17.75
CA TYR A 301 7.09 -4.92 18.31
C TYR A 301 7.41 -5.89 17.19
N GLU A 302 8.61 -6.47 17.23
CA GLU A 302 9.12 -7.38 16.21
C GLU A 302 8.52 -8.79 16.37
N LYS A 303 8.22 -9.43 15.25
CA LYS A 303 7.79 -10.83 15.22
C LYS A 303 8.90 -11.73 15.75
N GLU A 304 8.53 -12.69 16.59
CA GLU A 304 9.47 -13.67 17.15
C GLU A 304 10.27 -14.41 16.06
N GLY A 305 11.56 -14.63 16.35
CA GLY A 305 12.52 -15.30 15.48
C GLY A 305 13.15 -14.41 14.42
N GLN A 306 13.03 -13.09 14.55
CA GLN A 306 13.70 -12.09 13.70
C GLN A 306 14.73 -11.31 14.53
N GLU A 307 15.78 -10.80 13.88
CA GLU A 307 16.89 -10.08 14.52
C GLU A 307 17.21 -8.76 13.79
N ILE A 308 16.24 -8.16 13.10
CA ILE A 308 16.44 -6.88 12.41
C ILE A 308 16.26 -5.69 13.37
N GLY A 309 15.51 -5.89 14.46
CA GLY A 309 15.21 -4.87 15.45
C GLY A 309 14.20 -3.83 14.95
N THR A 310 13.79 -2.93 15.85
CA THR A 310 12.71 -1.97 15.60
C THR A 310 13.19 -0.52 15.48
N SER A 311 14.44 -0.20 15.85
CA SER A 311 14.93 1.17 15.90
C SER A 311 14.80 1.91 14.57
N TRP A 312 15.10 1.21 13.46
CA TRP A 312 15.08 1.77 12.11
C TRP A 312 13.68 2.19 11.65
N LEU A 313 12.61 1.61 12.21
CA LEU A 313 11.24 2.01 11.91
C LEU A 313 10.96 3.44 12.38
N TYR A 314 11.65 3.90 13.43
CA TYR A 314 11.53 5.27 13.93
C TYR A 314 12.37 6.28 13.15
N PHE A 315 13.19 5.85 12.18
CA PHE A 315 13.95 6.77 11.34
C PHE A 315 13.03 7.51 10.36
N LEU A 316 12.82 8.80 10.60
CA LEU A 316 11.92 9.67 9.83
C LEU A 316 12.65 10.56 8.82
N GLY A 317 13.94 10.31 8.59
CA GLY A 317 14.76 10.95 7.57
C GLY A 317 14.53 10.37 6.17
N GLN A 318 15.26 10.90 5.20
CA GLN A 318 15.15 10.49 3.80
C GLN A 318 16.02 9.26 3.51
N TRP A 319 15.40 8.24 2.91
CA TRP A 319 16.07 7.01 2.48
C TRP A 319 16.81 7.21 1.16
N GLY A 320 17.82 8.06 1.15
CA GLY A 320 18.66 8.31 -0.03
C GLY A 320 19.25 9.72 -0.02
N ASN A 321 20.11 9.99 -1.01
CA ASN A 321 20.79 11.27 -1.11
C ASN A 321 19.80 12.44 -1.15
N LYS A 322 20.19 13.55 -0.52
CA LYS A 322 19.53 14.84 -0.72
C LYS A 322 19.56 15.23 -2.20
N GLN A 323 18.49 15.84 -2.69
CA GLN A 323 18.36 16.41 -4.01
C GLN A 323 19.63 17.19 -4.39
N LEU A 324 20.18 16.85 -5.55
CA LEU A 324 21.37 17.53 -6.06
C LEU A 324 21.07 19.00 -6.31
N LYS A 325 22.05 19.86 -6.00
CA LYS A 325 22.01 21.28 -6.31
C LYS A 325 21.81 21.49 -7.82
N TRP A 326 21.12 22.56 -8.18
CA TRP A 326 20.87 22.90 -9.59
C TRP A 326 22.15 23.08 -10.42
N SER A 327 23.26 23.41 -9.77
CA SER A 327 24.58 23.58 -10.38
C SER A 327 25.37 22.27 -10.55
N ASP A 328 24.90 21.15 -10.00
CA ASP A 328 25.55 19.84 -10.17
C ASP A 328 25.38 19.38 -11.64
N PRO A 329 26.45 19.00 -12.34
CA PRO A 329 26.38 18.62 -13.75
C PRO A 329 25.50 17.39 -14.03
N ARG A 330 25.23 16.56 -13.02
CA ARG A 330 24.33 15.40 -13.13
C ARG A 330 22.87 15.82 -13.03
N GLN A 331 22.59 16.97 -12.43
CA GLN A 331 21.24 17.47 -12.22
C GLN A 331 20.71 18.12 -13.50
N LYS A 332 19.46 17.83 -13.81
CA LYS A 332 18.71 18.45 -14.92
C LYS A 332 17.34 18.83 -14.39
N TRP A 333 16.64 19.72 -15.09
CA TRP A 333 15.27 20.07 -14.76
C TRP A 333 14.42 20.16 -16.02
N CYS A 334 13.14 19.89 -15.85
CA CYS A 334 12.09 20.33 -16.75
C CYS A 334 11.15 21.27 -15.96
N PRO A 335 10.26 22.04 -16.61
CA PRO A 335 9.40 23.03 -15.94
C PRO A 335 8.55 22.50 -14.77
N VAL A 336 8.41 21.17 -14.64
CA VAL A 336 7.60 20.53 -13.60
C VAL A 336 8.39 19.69 -12.59
N GLN A 337 9.64 19.31 -12.86
CA GLN A 337 10.37 18.35 -12.01
C GLN A 337 11.90 18.40 -12.24
N TRP A 338 12.66 18.17 -11.16
CA TRP A 338 14.11 17.88 -11.20
C TRP A 338 14.38 16.43 -11.63
N LYS A 339 15.57 16.16 -12.17
CA LYS A 339 15.98 14.79 -12.52
C LYS A 339 16.18 13.95 -11.27
N TYR A 340 16.95 14.43 -10.29
CA TYR A 340 17.16 13.75 -9.01
C TYR A 340 16.51 14.53 -7.88
N ILE A 341 15.74 13.86 -7.03
CA ILE A 341 15.04 14.42 -5.88
C ILE A 341 15.41 13.66 -4.60
N ASP A 342 14.94 14.15 -3.45
CA ASP A 342 15.09 13.47 -2.16
C ASP A 342 14.44 12.07 -2.21
N GLY A 343 15.07 11.08 -1.57
CA GLY A 343 14.44 9.78 -1.30
C GLY A 343 13.25 9.90 -0.34
N PRO A 344 12.36 8.90 -0.27
CA PRO A 344 11.18 8.96 0.57
C PRO A 344 11.50 8.67 2.04
N LYS A 345 10.57 9.04 2.93
CA LYS A 345 10.58 8.60 4.33
C LYS A 345 10.13 7.14 4.47
N GLY A 346 10.62 6.50 5.53
CA GLY A 346 10.35 5.09 5.85
C GLY A 346 8.92 4.78 6.32
N PRO A 347 8.66 3.51 6.72
CA PRO A 347 7.30 3.01 7.00
C PRO A 347 6.51 3.78 8.07
N ALA A 348 7.13 4.19 9.18
CA ALA A 348 6.42 4.91 10.25
C ALA A 348 5.85 6.26 9.81
N ALA A 349 6.43 6.89 8.78
CA ALA A 349 5.95 8.15 8.23
C ALA A 349 4.62 8.01 7.44
N LYS A 350 4.16 6.78 7.16
CA LYS A 350 2.96 6.52 6.34
C LYS A 350 1.65 6.50 7.13
N ASN A 351 1.58 7.21 8.26
CA ASN A 351 0.36 7.39 9.04
C ASN A 351 -0.36 6.07 9.37
N LEU A 352 0.33 5.15 10.06
CA LEU A 352 -0.13 3.76 10.28
C LEU A 352 -1.37 3.65 11.19
N VAL A 353 -1.62 4.65 12.04
CA VAL A 353 -2.75 4.65 12.98
C VAL A 353 -4.04 5.25 12.40
N ARG A 354 -4.02 5.71 11.15
CA ARG A 354 -5.18 6.31 10.48
C ARG A 354 -6.46 5.48 10.54
N THR A 355 -7.59 6.16 10.65
CA THR A 355 -8.93 5.55 10.60
C THR A 355 -9.43 5.40 9.16
N THR A 356 -9.03 6.28 8.25
CA THR A 356 -9.32 6.19 6.81
C THR A 356 -8.36 5.25 6.10
N LEU A 357 -8.73 4.73 4.93
CA LEU A 357 -7.83 3.87 4.13
C LEU A 357 -6.68 4.66 3.50
N CYS A 358 -6.99 5.85 2.97
CA CYS A 358 -6.03 6.72 2.30
C CYS A 358 -5.05 7.32 3.31
N GLU A 359 -3.76 7.31 2.96
CA GLU A 359 -2.67 7.84 3.78
C GLU A 359 -2.82 9.35 4.06
N ARG A 360 -3.13 10.13 3.02
CA ARG A 360 -3.32 11.60 3.09
C ARG A 360 -4.38 12.08 2.11
N SER A 361 -5.05 13.17 2.44
CA SER A 361 -5.91 13.90 1.50
C SER A 361 -5.04 14.71 0.53
N LYS A 362 -5.35 14.67 -0.77
CA LYS A 362 -4.71 15.57 -1.76
C LYS A 362 -5.17 17.01 -1.52
N TRP A 363 -4.36 18.01 -1.88
CA TRP A 363 -4.65 19.43 -1.63
C TRP A 363 -5.96 19.93 -2.28
N TRP A 364 -6.39 19.30 -3.37
CA TRP A 364 -7.65 19.58 -4.06
C TRP A 364 -8.86 18.79 -3.51
N ASN A 365 -8.66 17.88 -2.54
CA ASN A 365 -9.74 17.10 -1.93
C ASN A 365 -10.29 17.80 -0.69
N PHE A 366 -11.08 18.86 -0.91
CA PHE A 366 -11.67 19.69 0.16
C PHE A 366 -12.62 18.93 1.10
N TRP A 367 -13.11 17.76 0.68
CA TRP A 367 -14.00 16.90 1.48
C TRP A 367 -13.25 15.87 2.32
N HIS A 368 -11.92 15.79 2.16
CA HIS A 368 -11.02 14.83 2.82
C HIS A 368 -11.42 13.34 2.71
N GLY A 369 -12.38 13.01 1.85
CA GLY A 369 -12.91 11.66 1.68
C GLY A 369 -11.92 10.71 1.01
N CYS A 370 -11.97 9.44 1.38
CA CYS A 370 -11.24 8.35 0.72
C CYS A 370 -12.24 7.41 0.04
N PRO A 371 -12.58 7.65 -1.25
CA PRO A 371 -13.60 6.85 -1.93
C PRO A 371 -13.13 5.42 -2.12
N VAL A 372 -13.94 4.47 -1.67
CA VAL A 372 -13.68 3.04 -1.84
C VAL A 372 -14.40 2.55 -3.09
N ARG A 373 -13.64 2.04 -4.06
CA ARG A 373 -14.18 1.53 -5.32
C ARG A 373 -14.60 0.06 -5.21
N ARG A 374 -15.73 -0.30 -5.82
CA ARG A 374 -16.31 -1.65 -5.93
C ARG A 374 -16.00 -2.28 -7.28
N MET A 375 -15.36 -1.53 -8.18
CA MET A 375 -14.88 -1.98 -9.48
C MET A 375 -13.46 -1.50 -9.70
N ILE A 376 -12.69 -2.27 -10.46
CA ILE A 376 -11.29 -1.95 -10.75
C ILE A 376 -11.24 -0.79 -11.75
N LYS A 377 -10.44 0.25 -11.43
CA LYS A 377 -10.15 1.33 -12.37
C LYS A 377 -9.28 0.78 -13.48
N ARG A 378 -9.73 0.96 -14.73
CA ARG A 378 -9.06 0.45 -15.92
C ARG A 378 -7.82 1.28 -16.29
N GLY A 379 -6.70 0.60 -16.56
CA GLY A 379 -5.55 1.19 -17.23
C GLY A 379 -5.88 1.59 -18.68
N GLN A 380 -5.08 2.47 -19.27
CA GLN A 380 -5.27 2.96 -20.64
C GLN A 380 -4.25 2.32 -21.60
N GLY A 381 -4.41 2.54 -22.91
CA GLY A 381 -3.45 2.04 -23.90
C GLY A 381 -3.74 0.63 -24.43
N LEU A 382 -2.81 0.12 -25.25
CA LEU A 382 -2.93 -1.19 -25.91
C LEU A 382 -2.81 -2.36 -24.93
N ASP A 383 -1.97 -2.19 -23.91
CA ASP A 383 -1.70 -3.20 -22.89
C ASP A 383 -2.79 -3.24 -21.79
N ALA A 384 -3.80 -2.37 -21.87
CA ALA A 384 -4.90 -2.34 -20.93
C ALA A 384 -5.91 -3.47 -21.17
N GLU A 385 -6.02 -4.36 -20.18
CA GLU A 385 -6.98 -5.44 -20.19
C GLU A 385 -8.44 -4.98 -20.26
N ARG A 386 -9.26 -5.84 -20.86
CA ARG A 386 -10.72 -5.69 -20.99
C ARG A 386 -11.36 -6.93 -20.40
N ASN A 387 -11.89 -6.83 -19.19
CA ASN A 387 -12.70 -7.89 -18.58
C ASN A 387 -13.88 -7.28 -17.81
N ASP A 388 -14.82 -8.11 -17.37
CA ASP A 388 -16.06 -7.67 -16.71
C ASP A 388 -15.84 -7.02 -15.33
N LEU A 389 -14.65 -7.18 -14.73
CA LEU A 389 -14.26 -6.57 -13.45
C LEU A 389 -13.59 -5.21 -13.61
N VAL A 390 -13.17 -4.87 -14.83
CA VAL A 390 -12.39 -3.69 -15.18
C VAL A 390 -13.29 -2.69 -15.92
N GLY A 391 -13.70 -1.65 -15.21
CA GLY A 391 -14.70 -0.69 -15.69
C GLY A 391 -14.29 0.77 -15.50
N ASP A 392 -14.58 1.59 -16.50
CA ASP A 392 -14.74 3.03 -16.28
C ASP A 392 -16.18 3.26 -15.79
N ASN A 393 -16.39 3.60 -14.51
CA ASN A 393 -17.73 3.93 -13.96
C ASN A 393 -18.48 4.94 -14.84
N CYS A 394 -17.73 5.87 -15.45
CA CYS A 394 -18.22 6.89 -16.35
C CYS A 394 -18.78 6.34 -17.68
N GLY A 395 -18.19 5.25 -18.19
CA GLY A 395 -18.62 4.61 -19.43
C GLY A 395 -19.96 3.90 -19.29
N ILE A 396 -20.22 3.31 -18.10
CA ILE A 396 -21.38 2.47 -17.82
C ILE A 396 -22.70 3.22 -17.96
N ALA A 397 -22.82 4.43 -17.37
CA ALA A 397 -24.02 5.25 -17.51
C ALA A 397 -24.24 5.73 -18.96
N LEU A 398 -23.16 6.05 -19.67
CA LEU A 398 -23.23 6.54 -21.04
C LEU A 398 -23.51 5.41 -22.06
N TYR A 399 -23.27 4.14 -21.72
CA TYR A 399 -23.54 3.02 -22.64
C TYR A 399 -25.03 2.81 -22.94
N ARG A 400 -25.92 3.23 -22.01
CA ARG A 400 -27.37 3.17 -22.20
C ARG A 400 -27.91 4.29 -23.11
N ILE A 401 -27.13 5.33 -23.38
CA ILE A 401 -27.55 6.46 -24.21
C ILE A 401 -27.56 6.05 -25.69
N ARG A 402 -28.74 6.17 -26.29
CA ARG A 402 -28.97 6.08 -27.73
C ARG A 402 -29.63 7.39 -28.18
N PRO A 403 -29.31 7.94 -29.36
CA PRO A 403 -28.43 7.40 -30.42
C PRO A 403 -26.91 7.54 -30.15
N LYS A 404 -26.07 6.83 -30.91
CA LYS A 404 -24.60 6.76 -30.71
C LYS A 404 -23.91 8.13 -30.73
N TRP A 405 -24.39 9.10 -31.52
CA TRP A 405 -23.81 10.44 -31.60
C TRP A 405 -24.03 11.24 -30.31
N LEU A 406 -25.19 11.08 -29.66
CA LEU A 406 -25.52 11.71 -28.39
C LEU A 406 -24.63 11.15 -27.27
N ARG A 407 -24.38 9.84 -27.29
CA ARG A 407 -23.37 9.22 -26.41
C ARG A 407 -21.97 9.80 -26.63
N SER A 408 -21.55 10.00 -27.89
CA SER A 408 -20.25 10.59 -28.19
C SER A 408 -20.15 12.04 -27.71
N LEU A 409 -21.22 12.83 -27.87
CA LEU A 409 -21.30 14.19 -27.35
C LEU A 409 -21.23 14.23 -25.82
N PHE A 410 -22.00 13.38 -25.13
CA PHE A 410 -21.91 13.30 -23.67
C PHE A 410 -20.54 12.83 -23.22
N ARG A 411 -19.93 11.84 -23.89
CA ARG A 411 -18.54 11.43 -23.59
C ARG A 411 -17.55 12.58 -23.72
N LEU A 412 -17.73 13.45 -24.72
CA LEU A 412 -16.90 14.63 -24.94
C LEU A 412 -17.12 15.67 -23.83
N ILE A 413 -18.37 15.95 -23.47
CA ILE A 413 -18.76 16.92 -22.44
C ILE A 413 -18.34 16.43 -21.04
N THR A 414 -18.51 15.14 -20.76
CA THR A 414 -18.16 14.51 -19.48
C THR A 414 -16.73 13.99 -19.44
N TRP A 415 -15.90 14.33 -20.43
CA TRP A 415 -14.54 13.84 -20.53
C TRP A 415 -13.72 14.35 -19.33
N ARG A 416 -13.24 13.41 -18.49
CA ARG A 416 -12.13 13.60 -17.52
C ARG A 416 -12.31 14.73 -16.49
N GLY A 417 -13.35 14.67 -15.68
CA GLY A 417 -13.35 15.53 -14.49
C GLY A 417 -14.46 15.25 -13.49
N ALA A 418 -15.51 16.05 -13.53
CA ALA A 418 -16.52 16.02 -12.47
C ALA A 418 -17.48 14.83 -12.59
N PHE A 419 -17.99 14.52 -13.78
CA PHE A 419 -18.98 13.45 -13.95
C PHE A 419 -18.39 12.08 -13.65
N CYS A 420 -17.18 11.77 -14.13
CA CYS A 420 -16.57 10.48 -13.82
C CYS A 420 -16.19 10.36 -12.33
N ALA A 421 -15.77 11.45 -11.66
CA ALA A 421 -15.50 11.45 -10.22
C ALA A 421 -16.80 11.34 -9.40
N PHE A 422 -17.87 12.00 -9.82
CA PHE A 422 -19.22 11.89 -9.26
C PHE A 422 -19.74 10.46 -9.41
N MET A 423 -19.67 9.90 -10.62
CA MET A 423 -20.07 8.51 -10.87
C MET A 423 -19.19 7.53 -10.08
N ASP A 424 -17.87 7.72 -10.03
CA ASP A 424 -16.98 6.93 -9.16
C ASP A 424 -17.38 7.00 -7.68
N TYR A 425 -17.90 8.13 -7.20
CA TYR A 425 -18.36 8.29 -5.83
C TYR A 425 -19.70 7.58 -5.57
N PHE A 426 -20.65 7.62 -6.51
CA PHE A 426 -22.00 7.08 -6.35
C PHE A 426 -22.20 5.64 -6.84
N THR A 427 -21.45 5.20 -7.85
CA THR A 427 -21.52 3.83 -8.42
C THR A 427 -20.30 2.99 -8.10
N GLY A 428 -19.25 3.62 -7.56
CA GLY A 428 -18.12 2.92 -6.97
C GLY A 428 -18.46 2.21 -5.68
#